data_AF-A0A1Z5JY55-F1
#
_entry.id   AF-A0A1Z5JY55-F1
#
_cell.length_a   1.000
_cell.length_b   1.000
_cell.length_c   1.000
_cell.angle_alpha   90.00
_cell.angle_beta   90.00
_cell.angle_gamma   90.00
#
_symmetry.space_group_name_H-M   'P 1'
#
loop_
_entity.id
_entity.type
_entity.pdbx_description
1 polymer ?
#
loop_
_entity_poly.entity_id
_entity_poly.type
_entity_poly.pdbx_seq_one_letter_code
_entity_poly.pdbx_strand_id
1 'polypeptide(L)'
;MAILRGNGTVTYVSPAGNDDYPVKLPDFTTPLRGLSLEFGDNGISLYIAGEEDDAIYDTAMYFMEMEELTQEGSVFTIGNMHRVFATYCYAPPPQLLDRIFQVDPSRKVHLDHLMLNTEQSISLATRSHPISLNLWKCKFEDGGTSFLEALEHRISSFGSLTFEEIRDFEDDEDLDLITGLSDDNLCRLVSYINALDHLALPDVAADDVDAIVLMAKVKFLECWIFARVLEPNLVDTLEIVADRLSLTLVHVDDEDFFTEGILALLRRLATVGHFV
;
A
#
# COMPACT_ATOMS: atom_id res chain seq x y z
N MET A 1 -0.04 -9.33 26.88
CA MET A 1 0.01 -10.75 27.30
C MET A 1 0.94 -11.50 26.34
N ALA A 2 1.61 -12.58 26.75
CA ALA A 2 2.44 -13.38 25.83
C ALA A 2 1.95 -14.84 25.80
N ILE A 3 1.91 -15.44 24.61
CA ILE A 3 1.51 -16.83 24.35
C ILE A 3 2.69 -17.54 23.72
N LEU A 4 3.20 -18.60 24.37
CA LEU A 4 4.24 -19.48 23.81
C LEU A 4 3.58 -20.68 23.12
N ARG A 5 3.94 -20.95 21.86
CA ARG A 5 3.48 -22.14 21.13
C ARG A 5 4.55 -23.22 21.06
N GLY A 6 4.11 -24.47 20.87
CA GLY A 6 4.99 -25.63 20.78
C GLY A 6 5.93 -25.65 19.56
N ASN A 7 5.70 -24.78 18.56
CA ASN A 7 6.55 -24.63 17.38
C ASN A 7 7.67 -23.57 17.57
N GLY A 8 7.91 -23.11 18.80
CA GLY A 8 8.99 -22.17 19.11
C GLY A 8 8.64 -20.70 18.87
N THR A 9 7.40 -20.38 18.51
CA THR A 9 6.95 -18.98 18.40
C THR A 9 6.43 -18.41 19.71
N VAL A 10 6.59 -17.10 19.86
CA VAL A 10 5.99 -16.30 20.94
C VAL A 10 5.10 -15.24 20.31
N THR A 11 3.84 -15.20 20.72
CA THR A 11 2.88 -14.16 20.31
C THR A 11 2.63 -13.19 21.45
N TYR A 12 2.90 -11.92 21.22
CA TYR A 12 2.52 -10.82 22.10
C TYR A 12 1.15 -10.32 21.67
N VAL A 13 0.23 -10.27 22.63
CA VAL A 13 -1.15 -9.83 22.44
C VAL A 13 -1.33 -8.50 23.16
N SER A 14 -1.70 -7.47 22.40
CA SER A 14 -2.01 -6.14 22.90
C SER A 14 -3.40 -5.68 22.44
N PRO A 15 -4.07 -4.79 23.21
CA PRO A 15 -5.23 -4.07 22.71
C PRO A 15 -4.84 -3.15 21.54
N ALA A 16 -5.77 -2.84 20.64
CA ALA A 16 -5.56 -1.88 19.56
C ALA A 16 -4.93 -0.56 20.04
N GLY A 17 -4.01 -0.05 19.21
CA GLY A 17 -3.29 1.19 19.47
C GLY A 17 -2.20 1.10 20.54
N ASN A 18 -1.94 -0.09 21.11
CA ASN A 18 -0.79 -0.31 21.99
C ASN A 18 0.35 -1.00 21.23
N ASP A 19 1.47 -0.28 21.13
CA ASP A 19 2.74 -0.73 20.57
C ASP A 19 3.54 -1.60 21.57
N ASP A 20 2.87 -2.61 22.16
CA ASP A 20 3.49 -3.55 23.08
C ASP A 20 4.18 -4.69 22.30
N TYR A 21 5.30 -4.38 21.65
CA TYR A 21 6.19 -5.37 21.03
C TYR A 21 7.54 -5.42 21.75
N PRO A 22 8.29 -6.54 21.68
CA PRO A 22 9.61 -6.63 22.29
C PRO A 22 10.57 -5.61 21.67
N VAL A 23 10.78 -4.49 22.36
CA VAL A 23 11.52 -3.32 21.86
C VAL A 23 13.00 -3.60 21.62
N LYS A 24 13.60 -4.65 22.21
CA LYS A 24 15.06 -4.84 22.21
C LYS A 24 15.46 -6.31 22.34
N LEU A 25 16.06 -6.88 21.29
CA LEU A 25 17.10 -7.88 21.51
C LEU A 25 18.43 -7.13 21.76
N PRO A 26 19.26 -7.59 22.73
CA PRO A 26 20.50 -6.91 23.12
C PRO A 26 21.59 -6.93 22.04
N ASP A 27 21.37 -7.66 20.95
CA ASP A 27 22.29 -7.79 19.83
C ASP A 27 21.61 -7.28 18.54
N PHE A 28 21.97 -6.06 18.13
CA PHE A 28 21.46 -5.42 16.91
C PHE A 28 21.85 -6.14 15.61
N THR A 29 22.59 -7.26 15.68
CA THR A 29 23.09 -7.96 14.50
C THR A 29 22.09 -8.90 13.86
N THR A 30 21.06 -9.35 14.59
CA THR A 30 20.04 -10.25 14.04
C THR A 30 18.67 -9.58 14.12
N PRO A 31 18.07 -9.15 13.00
CA PRO A 31 16.73 -8.59 13.02
C PRO A 31 15.77 -9.64 13.59
N LEU A 32 14.91 -9.21 14.51
CA LEU A 32 13.89 -10.09 15.07
C LEU A 32 12.89 -10.43 13.95
N ARG A 33 12.87 -11.70 13.53
CA ARG A 33 11.86 -12.18 12.59
C ARG A 33 10.51 -12.16 13.27
N GLY A 34 9.56 -11.48 12.65
CA GLY A 34 8.20 -11.47 13.16
C GLY A 34 7.20 -10.91 12.17
N LEU A 35 5.93 -11.13 12.53
CA LEU A 35 4.77 -10.73 11.77
C LEU A 35 3.76 -10.10 12.74
N SER A 36 3.27 -8.93 12.39
CA SER A 36 2.17 -8.26 13.07
C SER A 36 0.86 -8.53 12.35
N LEU A 37 -0.19 -8.83 13.11
CA LEU A 37 -1.57 -8.94 12.65
C LEU A 37 -2.45 -8.01 13.50
N GLU A 38 -3.27 -7.19 12.86
CA GLU A 38 -4.20 -6.28 13.56
C GLU A 38 -5.62 -6.47 13.07
N PHE A 39 -6.55 -6.68 14.00
CA PHE A 39 -7.93 -7.07 13.72
C PHE A 39 -8.91 -5.89 13.87
N GLY A 40 -8.74 -4.84 13.07
CA GLY A 40 -9.59 -3.63 13.10
C GLY A 40 -9.13 -2.58 14.10
N ASP A 41 -9.68 -1.37 13.95
CA ASP A 41 -9.28 -0.17 14.72
C ASP A 41 -9.43 -0.32 16.24
N ASN A 42 -10.31 -1.20 16.69
CA ASN A 42 -10.55 -1.51 18.11
C ASN A 42 -10.24 -2.98 18.44
N GLY A 43 -9.55 -3.68 17.54
CA GLY A 43 -9.21 -5.09 17.63
C GLY A 43 -8.14 -5.42 18.65
N ILE A 44 -7.69 -6.66 18.59
CA ILE A 44 -6.42 -7.07 19.19
C ILE A 44 -5.33 -6.89 18.14
N SER A 45 -4.12 -6.54 18.59
CA SER A 45 -2.91 -6.63 17.79
C SER A 45 -2.09 -7.83 18.28
N LEU A 46 -1.58 -8.60 17.33
CA LEU A 46 -0.76 -9.78 17.56
C LEU A 46 0.61 -9.56 16.94
N TYR A 47 1.65 -9.55 17.76
CA TYR A 47 3.02 -9.58 17.26
C TYR A 47 3.60 -10.98 17.47
N ILE A 48 3.83 -11.70 16.37
CA ILE A 48 4.29 -13.09 16.35
C ILE A 48 5.79 -13.09 16.04
N ALA A 49 6.62 -13.58 16.95
CA ALA A 49 8.05 -13.72 16.76
C ALA A 49 8.48 -15.19 16.79
N GLY A 50 9.50 -15.54 16.03
CA GLY A 50 10.06 -16.89 15.94
C GLY A 50 11.40 -16.93 15.21
N GLU A 51 12.07 -18.08 15.21
CA GLU A 51 13.34 -18.27 14.49
C GLU A 51 13.11 -18.60 13.00
N GLU A 52 12.04 -19.33 12.70
CA GLU A 52 11.72 -19.83 11.36
C GLU A 52 10.44 -19.16 10.83
N ASP A 53 10.46 -18.74 9.56
CA ASP A 53 9.31 -18.06 8.92
C ASP A 53 8.09 -18.99 8.88
N ASP A 54 8.29 -20.27 8.56
CA ASP A 54 7.23 -21.29 8.55
C ASP A 54 6.52 -21.38 9.91
N ALA A 55 7.27 -21.32 11.02
CA ALA A 55 6.69 -21.39 12.36
C ALA A 55 5.87 -20.13 12.70
N ILE A 56 6.33 -18.96 12.24
CA ILE A 56 5.60 -17.68 12.37
C ILE A 56 4.30 -17.75 11.58
N TYR A 57 4.33 -18.22 10.32
CA TYR A 57 3.14 -18.34 9.48
C TYR A 57 2.15 -19.38 9.99
N ASP A 58 2.60 -20.55 10.45
CA ASP A 58 1.75 -21.55 11.10
C ASP A 58 1.02 -20.98 12.32
N THR A 59 1.64 -20.00 12.98
CA THR A 59 1.04 -19.30 14.12
C THR A 59 0.08 -18.21 13.69
N ALA A 60 0.40 -17.46 12.65
CA ALA A 60 -0.50 -16.50 12.05
C ALA A 60 -1.78 -17.19 11.54
N MET A 61 -1.63 -18.28 10.79
CA MET A 61 -2.73 -19.10 10.30
C MET A 61 -3.62 -19.59 11.44
N TYR A 62 -3.04 -20.10 12.53
CA TYR A 62 -3.79 -20.53 13.71
C TYR A 62 -4.69 -19.42 14.27
N PHE A 63 -4.20 -18.18 14.36
CA PHE A 63 -5.02 -17.04 14.81
C PHE A 63 -6.08 -16.65 13.78
N MET A 64 -5.76 -16.68 12.48
CA MET A 64 -6.73 -16.40 11.40
C MET A 64 -7.84 -17.44 11.28
N GLU A 65 -7.59 -18.69 11.67
CA GLU A 65 -8.62 -19.73 11.72
C GLU A 65 -9.64 -19.48 12.82
N MET A 66 -9.22 -18.81 13.91
CA MET A 66 -10.10 -18.44 15.02
C MET A 66 -10.90 -17.16 14.75
N GLU A 67 -10.60 -16.45 13.66
CA GLU A 67 -11.34 -15.26 13.28
C GLU A 67 -12.76 -15.60 12.82
N GLU A 68 -13.72 -14.90 13.40
CA GLU A 68 -15.13 -14.94 13.00
C GLU A 68 -15.50 -13.64 12.26
N LEU A 69 -16.49 -13.73 11.37
CA LEU A 69 -16.98 -12.56 10.63
C LEU A 69 -17.49 -11.48 11.59
N THR A 70 -16.83 -10.32 11.57
CA THR A 70 -17.28 -9.12 12.27
C THR A 70 -18.39 -8.43 11.48
N GLN A 71 -19.38 -7.85 12.16
CA GLN A 71 -20.52 -7.20 11.49
C GLN A 71 -20.19 -5.84 10.85
N GLU A 72 -19.01 -5.28 11.13
CA GLU A 72 -18.58 -3.98 10.65
C GLU A 72 -17.29 -4.11 9.85
N GLY A 73 -17.19 -3.32 8.77
CA GLY A 73 -16.09 -3.33 7.79
C GLY A 73 -14.75 -2.94 8.41
N SER A 74 -14.16 -3.87 9.16
CA SER A 74 -12.91 -3.75 9.86
C SER A 74 -11.75 -3.66 8.87
N VAL A 75 -10.74 -2.87 9.21
CA VAL A 75 -9.43 -2.91 8.55
C VAL A 75 -8.64 -4.08 9.10
N PHE A 76 -8.02 -4.88 8.26
CA PHE A 76 -7.07 -5.90 8.70
C PHE A 76 -5.67 -5.51 8.26
N THR A 77 -4.78 -5.34 9.23
CA THR A 77 -3.38 -4.98 8.96
C THR A 77 -2.52 -6.21 9.11
N ILE A 78 -1.63 -6.43 8.15
CA ILE A 78 -0.56 -7.42 8.25
C ILE A 78 0.76 -6.77 7.82
N GLY A 79 1.79 -6.97 8.63
CA GLY A 79 3.06 -6.37 8.30
C GLY A 79 4.19 -6.70 9.24
N ASN A 80 5.29 -6.00 9.07
CA ASN A 80 6.42 -6.06 9.98
C ASN A 80 6.61 -4.71 10.69
N MET A 81 6.31 -4.67 11.99
CA MET A 81 6.40 -3.45 12.80
C MET A 81 7.84 -3.04 13.17
N HIS A 82 8.86 -3.81 12.79
CA HIS A 82 10.26 -3.40 13.00
C HIS A 82 10.70 -2.38 11.97
N ARG A 83 10.22 -1.14 12.15
CA ARG A 83 10.55 0.04 11.34
C ARG A 83 12.06 0.35 11.26
N VAL A 84 12.86 -0.24 12.14
CA VAL A 84 14.28 0.13 12.35
C VAL A 84 15.24 -0.62 11.42
N PHE A 85 14.79 -1.68 10.75
CA PHE A 85 15.65 -2.44 9.84
C PHE A 85 14.97 -2.58 8.48
N ALA A 86 15.59 -2.00 7.45
CA ALA A 86 15.16 -2.00 6.04
C ALA A 86 15.03 -3.39 5.38
N THR A 87 15.05 -4.48 6.14
CA THR A 87 14.79 -5.83 5.65
C THR A 87 13.30 -6.08 5.60
N TYR A 88 12.75 -5.96 4.41
CA TYR A 88 11.42 -6.46 4.07
C TYR A 88 11.29 -7.91 4.54
N CYS A 89 10.21 -8.20 5.26
CA CYS A 89 9.84 -9.59 5.49
C CYS A 89 9.21 -10.16 4.23
N TYR A 90 9.42 -11.45 3.97
CA TYR A 90 8.60 -12.14 3.00
C TYR A 90 7.14 -11.98 3.41
N ALA A 91 6.30 -11.67 2.43
CA ALA A 91 4.87 -11.61 2.65
C ALA A 91 4.34 -12.98 3.11
N PRO A 92 3.20 -12.99 3.81
CA PRO A 92 2.59 -14.22 4.28
C PRO A 92 2.26 -15.16 3.13
N PRO A 93 2.24 -16.48 3.37
CA PRO A 93 1.90 -17.45 2.34
C PRO A 93 0.52 -17.13 1.73
N PRO A 94 0.30 -17.39 0.43
CA PRO A 94 -0.95 -17.07 -0.27
C PRO A 94 -2.22 -17.53 0.45
N GLN A 95 -2.14 -18.65 1.17
CA GLN A 95 -3.24 -19.22 1.95
C GLN A 95 -3.72 -18.30 3.08
N LEU A 96 -2.82 -17.52 3.70
CA LEU A 96 -3.20 -16.53 4.71
C LEU A 96 -4.00 -15.39 4.07
N LEU A 97 -3.55 -14.89 2.92
CA LEU A 97 -4.26 -13.87 2.16
C LEU A 97 -5.63 -14.37 1.71
N ASP A 98 -5.69 -15.59 1.17
CA ASP A 98 -6.96 -16.23 0.80
C ASP A 98 -7.91 -16.31 2.00
N ARG A 99 -7.40 -16.67 3.18
CA ARG A 99 -8.21 -16.76 4.40
C ARG A 99 -8.81 -15.40 4.79
N ILE A 100 -8.04 -14.32 4.72
CA ILE A 100 -8.53 -12.96 5.03
C ILE A 100 -9.78 -12.63 4.20
N PHE A 101 -9.71 -12.86 2.89
CA PHE A 101 -10.83 -12.58 1.98
C PHE A 101 -11.95 -13.62 2.03
N GLN A 102 -11.68 -14.85 2.49
CA GLN A 102 -12.73 -15.84 2.74
C GLN A 102 -13.58 -15.49 3.96
N VAL A 103 -12.97 -14.92 5.00
CA VAL A 103 -13.68 -14.49 6.20
C VAL A 103 -14.58 -13.31 5.86
N ASP A 104 -14.02 -12.24 5.29
CA ASP A 104 -14.77 -11.06 4.84
C ASP A 104 -14.26 -10.59 3.46
N PRO A 105 -15.00 -10.89 2.37
CA PRO A 105 -14.61 -10.49 1.02
C PRO A 105 -14.55 -8.98 0.78
N SER A 106 -15.23 -8.18 1.62
CA SER A 106 -15.32 -6.72 1.50
C SER A 106 -14.33 -5.97 2.39
N ARG A 107 -13.52 -6.73 3.13
CA ARG A 107 -12.56 -6.23 4.10
C ARG A 107 -11.54 -5.30 3.46
N LYS A 108 -11.20 -4.24 4.19
CA LYS A 108 -10.03 -3.42 3.86
C LYS A 108 -8.78 -4.11 4.37
N VAL A 109 -7.79 -4.29 3.52
CA VAL A 109 -6.54 -4.97 3.88
C VAL A 109 -5.40 -3.96 3.76
N HIS A 110 -4.66 -3.80 4.84
CA HIS A 110 -3.44 -2.99 4.90
C HIS A 110 -2.24 -3.95 4.97
N LEU A 111 -1.34 -3.86 3.99
CA LEU A 111 -0.08 -4.58 3.96
C LEU A 111 1.05 -3.61 4.29
N ASP A 112 1.91 -3.98 5.24
CA ASP A 112 2.88 -3.05 5.82
C ASP A 112 4.31 -3.64 5.86
N HIS A 113 5.28 -2.99 5.20
CA HIS A 113 6.69 -3.42 5.12
C HIS A 113 6.89 -4.87 4.60
N LEU A 114 6.13 -5.28 3.58
CA LEU A 114 6.18 -6.63 3.02
C LEU A 114 6.83 -6.69 1.64
N MET A 115 7.58 -7.78 1.37
CA MET A 115 8.00 -8.16 0.02
C MET A 115 7.02 -9.19 -0.56
N LEU A 116 6.23 -8.77 -1.54
CA LEU A 116 5.27 -9.60 -2.25
C LEU A 116 5.97 -10.36 -3.39
N ASN A 117 5.92 -11.69 -3.33
CA ASN A 117 6.34 -12.53 -4.45
C ASN A 117 5.28 -12.55 -5.57
N THR A 118 5.64 -13.18 -6.69
CA THR A 118 4.76 -13.33 -7.86
C THR A 118 3.41 -13.99 -7.52
N GLU A 119 3.39 -15.08 -6.75
CA GLU A 119 2.16 -15.82 -6.44
C GLU A 119 1.20 -15.01 -5.57
N GLN A 120 1.71 -14.32 -4.55
CA GLN A 120 0.94 -13.44 -3.67
C GLN A 120 0.36 -12.25 -4.45
N SER A 121 1.18 -11.65 -5.31
CA SER A 121 0.79 -10.53 -6.17
C SER A 121 -0.37 -10.92 -7.10
N ILE A 122 -0.25 -12.07 -7.77
CA ILE A 122 -1.33 -12.61 -8.61
C ILE A 122 -2.57 -12.90 -7.77
N SER A 123 -2.40 -13.51 -6.60
CA SER A 123 -3.51 -13.85 -5.70
C SER A 123 -4.31 -12.60 -5.31
N LEU A 124 -3.65 -11.51 -4.92
CA LEU A 124 -4.26 -10.22 -4.62
C LEU A 124 -4.97 -9.62 -5.85
N ALA A 125 -4.30 -9.57 -7.00
CA ALA A 125 -4.85 -8.97 -8.21
C ALA A 125 -6.04 -9.74 -8.81
N THR A 126 -6.15 -11.05 -8.57
CA THR A 126 -7.18 -11.93 -9.18
C THR A 126 -8.42 -12.17 -8.32
N ARG A 127 -8.57 -11.46 -7.18
CA ARG A 127 -9.75 -11.62 -6.30
C ARG A 127 -11.07 -11.43 -7.06
N SER A 128 -12.02 -12.35 -6.89
CA SER A 128 -13.31 -12.32 -7.61
C SER A 128 -14.23 -11.16 -7.21
N HIS A 129 -13.95 -10.53 -6.08
CA HIS A 129 -14.71 -9.41 -5.55
C HIS A 129 -13.83 -8.16 -5.52
N PRO A 130 -14.42 -6.95 -5.63
CA PRO A 130 -13.69 -5.72 -5.37
C PRO A 130 -13.16 -5.71 -3.93
N ILE A 131 -11.89 -5.39 -3.77
CA ILE A 131 -11.22 -5.26 -2.47
C ILE A 131 -10.74 -3.83 -2.27
N SER A 132 -10.39 -3.49 -1.03
CA SER A 132 -9.71 -2.24 -0.71
C SER A 132 -8.34 -2.59 -0.16
N LEU A 133 -7.33 -2.48 -1.00
CA LEU A 133 -5.94 -2.83 -0.69
C LEU A 133 -5.13 -1.55 -0.44
N ASN A 134 -4.51 -1.48 0.71
CA ASN A 134 -3.55 -0.45 1.09
C ASN A 134 -2.16 -1.08 1.25
N LEU A 135 -1.18 -0.51 0.57
CA LEU A 135 0.20 -0.98 0.53
C LEU A 135 1.09 0.11 1.15
N TRP A 136 1.56 -0.11 2.37
CA TRP A 136 2.50 0.78 3.04
C TRP A 136 3.90 0.18 2.98
N LYS A 137 4.84 0.88 2.35
CA LYS A 137 6.24 0.46 2.20
C LYS A 137 6.36 -1.02 1.76
N CYS A 138 5.50 -1.46 0.84
CA CYS A 138 5.57 -2.80 0.27
C CYS A 138 6.41 -2.81 -1.01
N LYS A 139 7.08 -3.92 -1.28
CA LYS A 139 7.80 -4.17 -2.53
C LYS A 139 7.25 -5.37 -3.27
N PHE A 140 7.43 -5.37 -4.58
CA PHE A 140 7.14 -6.51 -5.43
C PHE A 140 8.46 -7.13 -5.92
N GLU A 141 8.62 -8.43 -5.77
CA GLU A 141 9.83 -9.16 -6.18
C GLU A 141 10.14 -8.97 -7.68
N ASP A 142 9.11 -8.81 -8.51
CA ASP A 142 9.18 -8.62 -9.96
C ASP A 142 8.86 -7.18 -10.40
N GLY A 143 8.99 -6.21 -9.48
CA GLY A 143 8.67 -4.79 -9.70
C GLY A 143 7.19 -4.53 -10.00
N GLY A 144 6.29 -5.47 -9.69
CA GLY A 144 4.85 -5.33 -9.84
C GLY A 144 4.30 -5.88 -11.15
N THR A 145 5.14 -6.54 -11.96
CA THR A 145 4.79 -7.01 -13.30
C THR A 145 3.61 -7.98 -13.25
N SER A 146 3.71 -9.02 -12.42
CA SER A 146 2.65 -10.04 -12.31
C SER A 146 1.37 -9.49 -11.69
N PHE A 147 1.48 -8.52 -10.77
CA PHE A 147 0.33 -7.84 -10.19
C PHE A 147 -0.46 -7.09 -11.27
N LEU A 148 0.22 -6.27 -12.07
CA LEU A 148 -0.42 -5.46 -13.11
C LEU A 148 -0.93 -6.30 -14.28
N GLU A 149 -0.21 -7.35 -14.68
CA GLU A 149 -0.71 -8.30 -15.68
C GLU A 149 -2.02 -8.93 -15.22
N ALA A 150 -2.08 -9.39 -13.98
CA ALA A 150 -3.31 -9.96 -13.42
C ALA A 150 -4.44 -8.92 -13.33
N LEU A 151 -4.15 -7.66 -12.95
CA LEU A 151 -5.13 -6.58 -12.93
C LEU A 151 -5.69 -6.24 -14.32
N GLU A 152 -4.84 -6.22 -15.35
CA GLU A 152 -5.23 -5.89 -16.72
C GLU A 152 -6.24 -6.91 -17.30
N HIS A 153 -6.14 -8.17 -16.89
CA HIS A 153 -7.07 -9.22 -17.33
C HIS A 153 -8.42 -9.22 -16.59
N ARG A 154 -8.62 -8.32 -15.62
CA ARG A 154 -9.88 -8.26 -14.88
C ARG A 154 -10.98 -7.67 -15.75
N ILE A 155 -12.11 -8.38 -15.79
CA ILE A 155 -13.35 -7.88 -16.41
C ILE A 155 -14.16 -7.04 -15.41
N SER A 156 -14.02 -7.33 -14.12
CA SER A 156 -14.72 -6.65 -13.04
C SER A 156 -13.78 -5.69 -12.30
N SER A 157 -14.35 -4.68 -11.64
CA SER A 157 -13.57 -3.77 -10.81
C SER A 157 -12.73 -4.51 -9.77
N PHE A 158 -11.50 -4.08 -9.59
CA PHE A 158 -10.61 -4.44 -8.49
C PHE A 158 -11.04 -3.76 -7.18
N GLY A 159 -11.72 -2.61 -7.26
CA GLY A 159 -12.04 -1.78 -6.10
C GLY A 159 -11.01 -0.68 -5.90
N SER A 160 -10.40 -0.63 -4.72
CA SER A 160 -9.48 0.43 -4.31
C SER A 160 -8.06 -0.08 -4.16
N LEU A 161 -7.10 0.65 -4.73
CA LEU A 161 -5.68 0.44 -4.54
C LEU A 161 -5.06 1.73 -4.00
N THR A 162 -4.45 1.66 -2.83
CA THR A 162 -3.81 2.78 -2.16
C THR A 162 -2.35 2.41 -1.90
N PHE A 163 -1.44 3.24 -2.36
CA PHE A 163 -0.04 3.20 -1.95
C PHE A 163 0.13 4.29 -0.89
N GLU A 164 0.63 3.91 0.28
CA GLU A 164 0.91 4.84 1.37
C GLU A 164 2.41 4.91 1.61
N GLU A 165 2.91 6.12 1.80
CA GLU A 165 4.20 6.36 2.41
C GLU A 165 4.14 7.63 3.25
N ILE A 166 4.70 7.54 4.46
CA ILE A 166 4.97 8.71 5.27
C ILE A 166 6.44 9.03 5.04
N ARG A 167 6.71 10.21 4.48
CA ARG A 167 8.05 10.80 4.51
C ARG A 167 8.40 11.05 5.97
N ASP A 168 9.03 10.06 6.59
CA ASP A 168 9.81 10.31 7.79
C ASP A 168 11.03 11.10 7.29
N PHE A 169 10.93 12.42 7.40
CA PHE A 169 11.99 13.35 7.07
C PHE A 169 13.28 12.89 7.76
N GLU A 170 14.39 12.91 7.02
CA GLU A 170 15.78 12.66 7.46
C GLU A 170 16.34 11.29 7.00
N ASP A 171 16.99 11.32 5.83
CA ASP A 171 18.17 10.50 5.45
C ASP A 171 18.00 9.12 4.79
N ASP A 172 16.83 8.72 4.28
CA ASP A 172 16.75 7.48 3.49
C ASP A 172 17.17 7.73 2.03
N GLU A 173 18.38 7.31 1.64
CA GLU A 173 18.90 7.40 0.27
C GLU A 173 18.13 6.47 -0.71
N ASP A 174 17.26 5.58 -0.21
CA ASP A 174 16.45 4.65 -0.98
C ASP A 174 15.08 5.25 -1.40
N LEU A 175 15.06 6.50 -1.86
CA LEU A 175 13.86 7.21 -2.35
C LEU A 175 13.25 6.60 -3.63
N ASP A 176 13.92 5.64 -4.27
CA ASP A 176 13.58 5.16 -5.61
C ASP A 176 12.37 4.19 -5.67
N LEU A 177 11.78 3.75 -4.54
CA LEU A 177 10.76 2.68 -4.55
C LEU A 177 9.53 2.95 -3.67
N ILE A 178 9.01 4.17 -3.72
CA ILE A 178 7.87 4.65 -2.92
C ILE A 178 6.63 3.73 -3.04
N THR A 179 6.33 3.23 -4.23
CA THR A 179 5.17 2.35 -4.49
C THR A 179 5.53 0.86 -4.51
N GLY A 180 6.81 0.52 -4.48
CA GLY A 180 7.31 -0.82 -4.76
C GLY A 180 7.20 -1.28 -6.23
N LEU A 181 6.59 -0.47 -7.11
CA LEU A 181 6.53 -0.71 -8.56
C LEU A 181 7.78 -0.15 -9.24
N SER A 182 8.19 -0.77 -10.35
CA SER A 182 9.15 -0.13 -11.26
C SER A 182 8.49 1.05 -12.00
N ASP A 183 9.30 2.00 -12.49
CA ASP A 183 8.81 3.16 -13.25
C ASP A 183 7.92 2.77 -14.44
N ASP A 184 8.34 1.75 -15.20
CA ASP A 184 7.55 1.21 -16.33
C ASP A 184 6.18 0.70 -15.88
N ASN A 185 6.14 0.02 -14.73
CA ASN A 185 4.90 -0.54 -14.18
C ASN A 185 4.02 0.55 -13.56
N LEU A 186 4.60 1.58 -12.93
CA LEU A 186 3.85 2.73 -12.45
C LEU A 186 3.23 3.50 -13.62
N CYS A 187 4.00 3.77 -14.68
CA CYS A 187 3.48 4.35 -15.93
C CYS A 187 2.35 3.49 -16.52
N ARG A 188 2.51 2.15 -16.48
CA ARG A 188 1.52 1.22 -16.98
C ARG A 188 0.23 1.25 -16.16
N LEU A 189 0.35 1.29 -14.83
CA LEU A 189 -0.76 1.41 -13.88
C LEU A 189 -1.62 2.63 -14.19
N VAL A 190 -1.01 3.80 -14.34
CA VAL A 190 -1.75 5.05 -14.59
C VAL A 190 -2.30 5.12 -16.02
N SER A 191 -1.58 4.62 -17.02
CA SER A 191 -1.96 4.85 -18.43
C SER A 191 -2.97 3.83 -18.99
N TYR A 192 -2.86 2.57 -18.57
CA TYR A 192 -3.54 1.45 -19.22
C TYR A 192 -4.52 0.71 -18.33
N ILE A 193 -4.32 0.69 -17.01
CA ILE A 193 -5.20 -0.05 -16.11
C ILE A 193 -6.49 0.74 -15.86
N ASN A 194 -7.61 0.15 -16.27
CA ASN A 194 -8.97 0.70 -16.09
C ASN A 194 -9.82 -0.13 -15.12
N ALA A 195 -9.20 -1.09 -14.43
CA ALA A 195 -9.88 -2.00 -13.51
C ALA A 195 -10.08 -1.40 -12.11
N LEU A 196 -9.57 -0.20 -11.83
CA LEU A 196 -9.61 0.42 -10.50
C LEU A 196 -10.77 1.41 -10.37
N ASP A 197 -11.53 1.31 -9.28
CA ASP A 197 -12.49 2.35 -8.92
C ASP A 197 -11.78 3.52 -8.22
N HIS A 198 -10.84 3.22 -7.33
CA HIS A 198 -10.06 4.21 -6.59
C HIS A 198 -8.57 3.89 -6.67
N LEU A 199 -7.77 4.90 -7.01
CA LEU A 199 -6.31 4.85 -6.95
C LEU A 199 -5.83 6.00 -6.06
N ALA A 200 -5.10 5.66 -5.00
CA ALA A 200 -4.37 6.61 -4.19
C ALA A 200 -2.87 6.38 -4.37
N LEU A 201 -2.15 7.42 -4.78
CA LEU A 201 -0.70 7.40 -4.93
C LEU A 201 -0.07 8.39 -3.95
N PRO A 202 1.05 8.02 -3.32
CA PRO A 202 1.84 8.94 -2.53
C PRO A 202 2.56 9.92 -3.47
N ASP A 203 3.47 10.69 -2.91
CA ASP A 203 4.37 11.52 -3.70
C ASP A 203 5.28 10.64 -4.55
N VAL A 204 5.14 10.70 -5.88
CA VAL A 204 5.95 9.91 -6.81
C VAL A 204 7.13 10.78 -7.24
N ALA A 205 8.32 10.56 -6.69
CA ALA A 205 9.49 11.39 -6.97
C ALA A 205 10.10 11.23 -8.39
N ALA A 206 9.30 10.83 -9.39
CA ALA A 206 9.72 10.67 -10.77
C ALA A 206 9.13 11.82 -11.62
N ASP A 207 10.00 12.75 -12.02
CA ASP A 207 9.63 13.97 -12.76
C ASP A 207 8.78 13.67 -14.03
N ASP A 208 8.96 12.50 -14.65
CA ASP A 208 8.23 12.07 -15.84
C ASP A 208 6.85 11.43 -15.54
N VAL A 209 6.59 11.02 -14.29
CA VAL A 209 5.39 10.27 -13.92
C VAL A 209 4.31 11.16 -13.32
N ASP A 210 4.68 12.23 -12.61
CA ASP A 210 3.76 13.07 -11.85
C ASP A 210 2.58 13.62 -12.66
N ALA A 211 2.85 14.13 -13.86
CA ALA A 211 1.78 14.65 -14.72
C ALA A 211 0.92 13.52 -15.30
N ILE A 212 1.51 12.34 -15.56
CA ILE A 212 0.81 11.18 -16.13
C ILE A 212 -0.17 10.59 -15.10
N VAL A 213 0.09 10.72 -13.80
CA VAL A 213 -0.84 10.29 -12.74
C VAL A 213 -2.24 10.88 -12.92
N LEU A 214 -2.33 12.14 -13.36
CA LEU A 214 -3.62 12.81 -13.61
C LEU A 214 -4.41 12.20 -14.78
N MET A 215 -3.76 11.38 -15.62
CA MET A 215 -4.38 10.66 -16.74
C MET A 215 -4.94 9.28 -16.33
N ALA A 216 -4.85 8.93 -15.04
CA ALA A 216 -5.36 7.66 -14.52
C ALA A 216 -6.84 7.43 -14.86
N LYS A 217 -7.12 6.27 -15.45
CA LYS A 217 -8.48 5.85 -15.86
C LYS A 217 -9.23 5.19 -14.71
N VAL A 218 -9.44 5.95 -13.64
CA VAL A 218 -10.10 5.51 -12.39
C VAL A 218 -11.30 6.39 -12.09
N LYS A 219 -12.23 5.97 -11.23
CA LYS A 219 -13.37 6.84 -10.84
C LYS A 219 -12.95 7.89 -9.82
N PHE A 220 -12.05 7.53 -8.92
CA PHE A 220 -11.50 8.43 -7.91
C PHE A 220 -9.98 8.33 -7.92
N LEU A 221 -9.30 9.45 -8.14
CA LEU A 221 -7.86 9.58 -8.01
C LEU A 221 -7.53 10.45 -6.79
N GLU A 222 -6.68 9.92 -5.92
CA GLU A 222 -6.02 10.66 -4.85
C GLU A 222 -4.52 10.64 -5.11
N CYS A 223 -3.88 11.80 -5.21
CA CYS A 223 -2.45 11.84 -5.46
C CYS A 223 -1.77 13.11 -4.93
N TRP A 224 -0.46 13.01 -4.82
CA TRP A 224 0.43 14.10 -4.47
C TRP A 224 1.18 14.50 -5.74
N ILE A 225 1.29 15.79 -5.99
CA ILE A 225 1.93 16.31 -7.20
C ILE A 225 2.86 17.45 -6.81
N PHE A 226 4.12 17.37 -7.24
CA PHE A 226 5.04 18.50 -7.09
C PHE A 226 4.64 19.66 -7.98
N ALA A 227 4.60 20.86 -7.42
CA ALA A 227 4.24 22.05 -8.19
C ALA A 227 5.18 22.29 -9.39
N ARG A 228 6.45 21.89 -9.28
CA ARG A 228 7.47 22.09 -10.32
C ARG A 228 7.22 21.32 -11.62
N VAL A 229 6.49 20.19 -11.56
CA VAL A 229 6.20 19.36 -12.75
C VAL A 229 5.02 19.88 -13.57
N LEU A 230 4.31 20.90 -13.07
CA LEU A 230 3.08 21.43 -13.68
C LEU A 230 3.34 22.41 -14.82
N GLU A 231 4.30 22.13 -15.71
CA GLU A 231 4.60 23.03 -16.83
C GLU A 231 3.30 23.39 -17.60
N PRO A 232 2.99 24.68 -17.83
CA PRO A 232 1.70 25.07 -18.40
C PRO A 232 1.32 24.36 -19.70
N ASN A 233 2.30 24.11 -20.57
CA ASN A 233 2.09 23.41 -21.85
C ASN A 233 1.71 21.94 -21.66
N LEU A 234 2.26 21.28 -20.64
CA LEU A 234 1.97 19.88 -20.34
C LEU A 234 0.55 19.76 -19.79
N VAL A 235 0.19 20.65 -18.86
CA VAL A 235 -1.12 20.67 -18.22
C VAL A 235 -2.27 20.79 -19.22
N ASP A 236 -2.11 21.61 -20.26
CA ASP A 236 -3.13 21.79 -21.30
C ASP A 236 -3.42 20.50 -22.09
N THR A 237 -2.46 19.57 -22.14
CA THR A 237 -2.58 18.29 -22.83
C THR A 237 -3.15 17.17 -21.96
N LEU A 238 -3.25 17.37 -20.64
CA LEU A 238 -3.68 16.32 -19.71
C LEU A 238 -5.13 15.91 -19.94
N GLU A 239 -5.34 14.65 -20.29
CA GLU A 239 -6.65 14.02 -20.35
C GLU A 239 -7.03 13.50 -18.95
N ILE A 240 -7.64 14.38 -18.15
CA ILE A 240 -8.11 14.03 -16.81
C ILE A 240 -9.42 13.25 -16.96
N VAL A 241 -9.35 11.94 -16.72
CA VAL A 241 -10.48 11.02 -16.90
C VAL A 241 -11.26 10.78 -15.60
N ALA A 242 -10.62 10.96 -14.44
CA ALA A 242 -11.25 10.60 -13.17
C ALA A 242 -12.45 11.47 -12.82
N ASP A 243 -13.53 10.86 -12.29
CA ASP A 243 -14.75 11.57 -11.92
C ASP A 243 -14.56 12.42 -10.65
N ARG A 244 -13.71 11.93 -9.74
CA ARG A 244 -13.37 12.56 -8.46
C ARG A 244 -11.86 12.69 -8.35
N LEU A 245 -11.42 13.80 -7.78
CA LEU A 245 -10.01 14.09 -7.55
C LEU A 245 -9.78 14.56 -6.11
N SER A 246 -8.70 14.08 -5.50
CA SER A 246 -8.11 14.62 -4.28
C SER A 246 -6.63 14.89 -4.58
N LEU A 247 -6.25 16.17 -4.68
CA LEU A 247 -4.91 16.57 -5.08
C LEU A 247 -4.21 17.27 -3.92
N THR A 248 -3.04 16.77 -3.56
CA THR A 248 -2.12 17.44 -2.64
C THR A 248 -0.99 18.05 -3.45
N LEU A 249 -0.90 19.39 -3.50
CA LEU A 249 0.18 20.09 -4.18
C LEU A 249 1.36 20.27 -3.22
N VAL A 250 2.51 19.71 -3.57
CA VAL A 250 3.73 19.78 -2.76
C VAL A 250 4.65 20.85 -3.34
N HIS A 251 5.16 21.72 -2.47
CA HIS A 251 6.14 22.74 -2.80
C HIS A 251 7.37 22.53 -1.92
N VAL A 252 8.56 22.59 -2.52
CA VAL A 252 9.84 22.44 -1.82
C VAL A 252 10.32 23.84 -1.40
N ASP A 253 10.68 24.00 -0.12
CA ASP A 253 10.90 25.30 0.54
C ASP A 253 11.99 26.20 -0.09
N ASP A 254 12.82 25.67 -0.98
CA ASP A 254 13.92 26.38 -1.64
C ASP A 254 13.64 26.76 -3.12
N GLU A 255 12.45 26.46 -3.64
CA GLU A 255 12.06 26.78 -5.02
C GLU A 255 11.11 27.99 -5.09
N ASP A 256 11.09 28.70 -6.23
CA ASP A 256 10.10 29.74 -6.45
C ASP A 256 8.69 29.12 -6.54
N PHE A 257 7.70 29.75 -5.90
CA PHE A 257 6.33 29.26 -5.96
C PHE A 257 5.80 29.25 -7.40
N PHE A 258 5.50 28.05 -7.91
CA PHE A 258 5.18 27.81 -9.32
C PHE A 258 3.74 28.23 -9.70
N THR A 259 3.49 29.53 -9.61
CA THR A 259 2.16 30.13 -9.74
C THR A 259 1.50 29.82 -11.07
N GLU A 260 2.23 29.94 -12.19
CA GLU A 260 1.66 29.76 -13.53
C GLU A 260 1.22 28.32 -13.80
N GLY A 261 2.00 27.32 -13.36
CA GLY A 261 1.61 25.91 -13.51
C GLY A 261 0.40 25.53 -12.67
N ILE A 262 0.35 26.00 -11.41
CA ILE A 262 -0.81 25.80 -10.54
C ILE A 262 -2.05 26.46 -11.16
N LEU A 263 -1.94 27.69 -11.65
CA LEU A 263 -3.05 28.38 -12.33
C LEU A 263 -3.49 27.65 -13.60
N ALA A 264 -2.56 27.10 -14.39
CA ALA A 264 -2.87 26.27 -15.55
C ALA A 264 -3.65 25.02 -15.13
N LEU A 265 -3.22 24.33 -14.06
CA LEU A 265 -3.89 23.13 -13.54
C LEU A 265 -5.31 23.45 -13.08
N LEU A 266 -5.48 24.50 -12.28
CA LEU A 266 -6.80 24.93 -11.81
C LEU A 266 -7.73 25.31 -12.98
N ARG A 267 -7.23 25.97 -14.02
CA ARG A 267 -8.03 26.27 -15.23
C ARG A 267 -8.41 25.01 -15.98
N ARG A 268 -7.49 24.04 -16.10
CA ARG A 268 -7.75 22.75 -16.72
C ARG A 268 -8.84 21.99 -15.96
N LEU A 269 -8.70 21.87 -14.64
CA LEU A 269 -9.68 21.26 -13.74
C LEU A 269 -11.06 21.94 -13.82
N ALA A 270 -11.11 23.26 -13.95
CA ALA A 270 -12.35 23.99 -14.19
C ALA A 270 -12.99 23.62 -15.52
N THR A 271 -12.17 23.49 -16.57
CA THR A 271 -12.63 23.16 -17.93
C THR A 271 -13.22 21.75 -18.00
N VAL A 272 -12.66 20.79 -17.26
CA VAL A 272 -13.17 19.42 -17.18
C VAL A 272 -14.31 19.24 -16.14
N GLY A 273 -14.63 20.28 -15.35
CA GLY A 273 -15.81 20.29 -14.49
C GLY A 273 -15.59 19.89 -13.03
N HIS A 274 -14.35 19.94 -12.50
CA HIS A 274 -14.06 19.60 -11.10
C HIS A 274 -14.31 20.72 -10.06
N PHE A 275 -14.76 21.91 -10.49
CA PHE A 275 -15.03 23.07 -9.59
C PHE A 275 -16.52 23.46 -9.50
N VAL A 276 -17.43 22.51 -9.73
CA VAL A 276 -18.89 22.76 -9.67
C VAL A 276 -19.43 22.64 -8.25
#